data_AF-A0A3N5FZU6-F1
#
_entry.id   AF-A0A3N5FZU6-F1
#
_cell.length_a   1.000
_cell.length_b   1.000
_cell.length_c   1.000
_cell.angle_alpha   90.00
_cell.angle_beta   90.00
_cell.angle_gamma   90.00
#
_symmetry.space_group_name_H-M   'P 1'
#
loop_
_entity.id
_entity.type
_entity.pdbx_description
1 polymer ?
#
loop_
_entity_poly.entity_id
_entity_poly.type
_entity_poly.pdbx_seq_one_letter_code
_entity_poly.pdbx_strand_id
1 'polypeptide(L)'
;VKTPGDAARGRPLFHDLQGLACIKCHRVDGAGGEIGPDLSHIGSQYSRPELAESVVFPSRKIREGYQQVKVMTRSGRIVAGAIKGETAEDLTLQDAEGTKHTLAKTEIEKRASSELSLMPEGLHGGLSMRDFADLISYLESLKAPKK
;
A
#
# COMPACT_ATOMS: atom_id res chain seq x y z
N VAL A 1 -20.05 6.06 1.20
CA VAL A 1 -20.21 6.91 0.00
C VAL A 1 -21.13 6.22 -1.00
N LYS A 2 -22.37 6.70 -1.19
CA LYS A 2 -23.33 6.19 -2.19
C LYS A 2 -23.19 6.86 -3.56
N THR A 3 -22.23 7.77 -3.72
CA THR A 3 -21.98 8.46 -4.98
C THR A 3 -21.51 7.45 -6.04
N PRO A 4 -22.26 7.29 -7.16
CA PRO A 4 -21.82 6.47 -8.27
C PRO A 4 -20.52 7.07 -8.84
N GLY A 5 -19.53 6.21 -9.05
CA GLY A 5 -18.31 6.57 -9.79
C GLY A 5 -18.16 5.68 -11.02
N ASP A 6 -17.27 6.07 -11.91
CA ASP A 6 -16.96 5.42 -13.17
C ASP A 6 -15.55 4.82 -13.14
N ALA A 7 -15.49 3.49 -13.27
CA ALA A 7 -14.23 2.75 -13.25
C ALA A 7 -13.27 3.16 -14.40
N ALA A 8 -13.81 3.55 -15.56
CA ALA A 8 -12.98 3.97 -16.69
C ALA A 8 -12.27 5.30 -16.41
N ARG A 9 -12.91 6.20 -15.64
CA ARG A 9 -12.28 7.44 -15.15
C ARG A 9 -11.40 7.22 -13.93
N GLY A 10 -11.71 6.23 -13.10
CA GLY A 10 -10.90 5.87 -11.93
C GLY A 10 -9.56 5.21 -12.28
N ARG A 11 -9.52 4.43 -13.37
CA ARG A 11 -8.31 3.75 -13.83
C ARG A 11 -7.14 4.71 -14.04
N PRO A 12 -7.23 5.80 -14.83
CA PRO A 12 -6.09 6.72 -14.99
C PRO A 12 -5.66 7.37 -13.67
N LEU A 13 -6.56 7.64 -12.71
CA LEU A 13 -6.19 8.19 -11.40
C LEU A 13 -5.31 7.23 -10.59
N PHE A 14 -5.60 5.92 -10.64
CA PHE A 14 -4.78 4.90 -10.00
C PHE A 14 -3.37 4.80 -10.63
N HIS A 15 -3.31 4.95 -11.95
CA HIS A 15 -2.08 4.81 -12.73
C HIS A 15 -1.27 6.11 -12.84
N ASP A 16 -1.79 7.23 -12.32
CA ASP A 16 -1.13 8.53 -12.36
C ASP A 16 0.01 8.59 -11.32
N LEU A 17 1.25 8.48 -11.80
CA LEU A 17 2.47 8.57 -10.99
C LEU A 17 2.77 9.97 -10.46
N GLN A 18 2.16 11.02 -11.02
CA GLN A 18 2.34 12.41 -10.58
C GLN A 18 1.24 12.84 -9.60
N GLY A 19 0.12 12.13 -9.60
CA GLY A 19 -0.99 12.29 -8.65
C GLY A 19 -0.91 11.29 -7.50
N LEU A 20 -1.89 10.38 -7.44
CA LEU A 20 -2.04 9.43 -6.32
C LEU A 20 -0.94 8.37 -6.26
N ALA A 21 -0.32 8.08 -7.41
CA ALA A 21 0.74 7.10 -7.57
C ALA A 21 0.42 5.72 -6.96
N CYS A 22 -0.86 5.29 -6.97
CA CYS A 22 -1.26 4.01 -6.40
C CYS A 22 -0.50 2.84 -7.06
N ILE A 23 -0.34 2.90 -8.38
CA ILE A 23 0.43 1.93 -9.19
C ILE A 23 1.92 1.84 -8.81
N LYS A 24 2.50 2.89 -8.19
CA LYS A 24 3.90 2.87 -7.74
C LYS A 24 4.11 1.83 -6.65
N CYS A 25 3.12 1.64 -5.78
CA CYS A 25 3.20 0.74 -4.65
C CYS A 25 2.41 -0.55 -4.84
N HIS A 26 1.33 -0.51 -5.61
CA HIS A 26 0.40 -1.62 -5.78
C HIS A 26 0.43 -2.17 -7.20
N ARG A 27 0.27 -3.49 -7.28
CA ARG A 27 0.16 -4.21 -8.55
C ARG A 27 -1.30 -4.45 -8.93
N VAL A 28 -1.59 -4.37 -10.22
CA VAL A 28 -2.86 -4.80 -10.85
C VAL A 28 -2.52 -5.54 -12.14
N ASP A 29 -3.03 -6.76 -12.29
CA ASP A 29 -2.85 -7.64 -13.45
C ASP A 29 -1.37 -7.80 -13.86
N GLY A 30 -0.49 -7.93 -12.86
CA GLY A 30 0.95 -8.11 -13.05
C GLY A 30 1.74 -6.82 -13.27
N ALA A 31 1.10 -5.65 -13.36
CA ALA A 31 1.76 -4.36 -13.55
C ALA A 31 1.70 -3.48 -12.29
N GLY A 32 2.81 -2.79 -11.96
CA GLY A 32 2.91 -1.88 -10.82
C GLY A 32 3.95 -2.32 -9.78
N GLY A 33 3.90 -1.72 -8.59
CA GLY A 33 4.82 -1.99 -7.50
C GLY A 33 4.43 -3.17 -6.62
N GLU A 34 5.40 -3.65 -5.84
CA GLU A 34 5.25 -4.77 -4.90
C GLU A 34 5.44 -4.35 -3.43
N ILE A 35 5.45 -3.04 -3.17
CA ILE A 35 5.58 -2.50 -1.81
C ILE A 35 4.32 -2.84 -1.03
N GLY A 36 3.15 -2.48 -1.59
CA GLY A 36 1.82 -2.79 -1.09
C GLY A 36 1.24 -4.07 -1.71
N PRO A 37 0.07 -4.52 -1.21
CA PRO A 37 -0.58 -5.73 -1.72
C PRO A 37 -1.01 -5.62 -3.17
N ASP A 38 -1.06 -6.78 -3.84
CA ASP A 38 -1.69 -6.93 -5.15
C ASP A 38 -3.19 -6.64 -5.07
N LEU A 39 -3.68 -5.72 -5.92
CA LEU A 39 -5.05 -5.24 -5.93
C LEU A 39 -5.88 -5.81 -7.09
N SER A 40 -5.34 -6.72 -7.90
CA SER A 40 -6.00 -7.27 -9.10
C SER A 40 -7.40 -7.84 -8.82
N HIS A 41 -7.65 -8.31 -7.60
CA HIS A 41 -8.93 -8.87 -7.17
C HIS A 41 -9.46 -8.22 -5.87
N ILE A 42 -9.10 -6.96 -5.61
CA ILE A 42 -9.45 -6.30 -4.35
C ILE A 42 -10.96 -6.06 -4.22
N GLY A 43 -11.66 -5.81 -5.34
CA GLY A 43 -13.11 -5.63 -5.39
C GLY A 43 -13.92 -6.91 -5.14
N SER A 44 -13.26 -8.07 -5.13
CA SER A 44 -13.84 -9.34 -4.65
C SER A 44 -13.65 -9.55 -3.14
N GLN A 45 -12.68 -8.87 -2.53
CA GLN A 45 -12.29 -9.05 -1.12
C GLN A 45 -12.92 -8.03 -0.18
N TYR A 46 -13.18 -6.81 -0.67
CA TYR A 46 -13.66 -5.71 0.15
C TYR A 46 -14.85 -5.00 -0.49
N SER A 47 -15.77 -4.56 0.36
CA SER A 47 -16.89 -3.72 -0.06
C SER A 47 -16.44 -2.29 -0.39
N ARG A 48 -17.26 -1.55 -1.15
CA ARG A 48 -17.01 -0.14 -1.48
C ARG A 48 -16.66 0.74 -0.26
N PRO A 49 -17.37 0.65 0.89
CA PRO A 49 -16.99 1.40 2.09
C PRO A 49 -15.62 1.02 2.65
N GLU A 50 -15.26 -0.27 2.65
CA GLU A 50 -13.96 -0.73 3.15
C GLU A 50 -12.81 -0.29 2.24
N LEU A 51 -13.02 -0.31 0.92
CA LEU A 51 -12.07 0.24 -0.05
C LEU A 51 -11.85 1.73 0.19
N ALA A 52 -12.94 2.49 0.34
CA ALA A 52 -12.88 3.93 0.60
C ALA A 52 -12.17 4.23 1.94
N GLU A 53 -12.49 3.47 2.99
CA GLU A 53 -11.84 3.61 4.30
C GLU A 53 -10.33 3.34 4.20
N SER A 54 -9.92 2.31 3.47
CA SER A 54 -8.51 1.97 3.31
C SER A 54 -7.71 3.07 2.60
N VAL A 55 -8.33 3.81 1.66
CA VAL A 55 -7.69 4.95 0.98
C VAL A 55 -7.66 6.20 1.84
N VAL A 56 -8.71 6.43 2.64
CA VAL A 56 -8.81 7.62 3.49
C VAL A 56 -7.98 7.48 4.76
N PHE A 57 -7.90 6.27 5.31
CA PHE A 57 -7.26 5.94 6.58
C PHE A 57 -6.39 4.67 6.45
N PRO A 58 -5.30 4.71 5.68
CA PRO A 58 -4.47 3.53 5.39
C PRO A 58 -3.88 2.85 6.63
N SER A 59 -3.69 3.60 7.72
CA SER A 59 -3.15 3.06 8.98
C SER A 59 -4.20 2.37 9.87
N ARG A 60 -5.51 2.50 9.59
CA ARG A 60 -6.57 1.89 10.41
C ARG A 60 -6.60 0.37 10.33
N LYS A 61 -6.30 -0.18 9.15
CA LYS A 61 -6.34 -1.62 8.90
C LYS A 61 -5.22 -1.99 7.94
N ILE A 62 -4.09 -2.40 8.50
CA ILE A 62 -2.93 -2.83 7.74
C ILE A 62 -3.00 -4.34 7.52
N ARG A 63 -2.91 -4.78 6.26
CA ARG A 63 -2.89 -6.21 5.92
C ARG A 63 -1.66 -6.88 6.50
N GLU A 64 -1.83 -8.10 6.99
CA GLU A 64 -0.72 -8.92 7.46
C GLU A 64 0.35 -9.11 6.37
N GLY A 65 1.62 -8.97 6.76
CA GLY A 65 2.77 -8.98 5.85
C GLY A 65 3.11 -7.63 5.22
N TYR A 66 2.28 -6.59 5.45
CA TYR A 66 2.51 -5.23 4.96
C TYR A 66 2.67 -4.20 6.08
N GLN A 67 2.73 -4.65 7.35
CA GLN A 67 3.03 -3.76 8.47
C GLN A 67 4.40 -3.12 8.32
N GLN A 68 4.46 -1.82 8.55
CA GLN A 68 5.72 -1.11 8.64
C GLN A 68 6.42 -1.48 9.95
N VAL A 69 7.70 -1.76 9.88
CA VAL A 69 8.59 -1.87 11.03
C VAL A 69 9.63 -0.76 10.96
N LYS A 70 10.02 -0.26 12.14
CA LYS A 70 11.17 0.62 12.32
C LYS A 70 12.29 -0.16 12.98
N VAL A 71 13.45 -0.13 12.36
CA VAL A 71 14.67 -0.77 12.83
C VAL A 71 15.71 0.30 13.09
N MET A 72 16.18 0.35 14.33
CA MET A 72 17.33 1.14 14.74
C MET A 72 18.54 0.21 14.78
N THR A 73 19.55 0.55 14.01
CA THR A 73 20.83 -0.16 14.01
C THR A 73 21.75 0.38 15.10
N ARG A 74 22.72 -0.43 15.52
CA ARG A 74 23.73 -0.05 16.53
C ARG A 74 24.63 1.12 16.12
N SER A 75 24.67 1.45 14.83
CA SER A 75 25.36 2.64 14.32
C SER A 75 24.52 3.92 14.40
N GLY A 76 23.28 3.82 14.89
CA GLY A 76 22.33 4.93 15.00
C GLY A 76 21.48 5.16 13.75
N ARG A 77 21.68 4.39 12.66
CA ARG A 77 20.82 4.48 11.47
C ARG A 77 19.43 3.91 11.76
N ILE A 78 18.38 4.63 11.35
CA ILE A 78 16.99 4.18 11.39
C ILE A 78 16.55 3.79 9.97
N VAL A 79 15.98 2.60 9.84
CA VAL A 79 15.37 2.10 8.60
C VAL A 79 13.91 1.79 8.88
N ALA A 80 13.00 2.28 8.03
CA ALA A 80 11.57 2.03 8.14
C ALA A 80 11.07 1.37 6.84
N GLY A 81 10.35 0.26 6.97
CA GLY A 81 9.90 -0.50 5.80
C GLY A 81 9.03 -1.69 6.16
N ALA A 82 8.47 -2.34 5.15
CA ALA A 82 7.75 -3.60 5.30
C ALA A 82 8.73 -4.76 5.20
N ILE A 83 8.50 -5.82 5.96
CA ILE A 83 9.36 -7.00 5.93
C ILE A 83 9.10 -7.76 4.63
N LYS A 84 10.14 -7.95 3.83
CA LYS A 84 10.08 -8.76 2.59
C LYS A 84 10.78 -10.09 2.72
N GLY A 85 11.58 -10.27 3.76
CA GLY A 85 12.22 -11.54 4.09
C GLY A 85 12.91 -11.47 5.44
N GLU A 86 12.91 -12.58 6.15
CA GLU A 86 13.63 -12.73 7.41
C GLU A 86 14.23 -14.13 7.47
N THR A 87 15.55 -14.22 7.63
CA THR A 87 16.28 -15.49 7.83
C THR A 87 16.77 -15.57 9.27
N ALA A 88 17.56 -16.59 9.61
CA ALA A 88 18.20 -16.68 10.92
C ALA A 88 19.18 -15.50 11.17
N GLU A 89 19.80 -14.98 10.11
CA GLU A 89 20.90 -14.01 10.19
C GLU A 89 20.47 -12.61 9.75
N ASP A 90 19.55 -12.51 8.78
CA ASP A 90 19.22 -11.26 8.11
C ASP A 90 17.75 -10.87 8.23
N LEU A 91 17.51 -9.57 8.20
CA LEU A 91 16.20 -8.96 8.02
C LEU A 91 16.22 -8.10 6.76
N THR A 92 15.35 -8.41 5.80
CA THR A 92 15.16 -7.60 4.59
C THR A 92 13.90 -6.75 4.72
N LEU A 93 14.07 -5.44 4.70
CA LEU A 93 13.00 -4.45 4.65
C LEU A 93 12.89 -3.85 3.26
N GLN A 94 11.70 -3.45 2.85
CA GLN A 94 11.48 -2.58 1.70
C GLN A 94 10.84 -1.28 2.19
N ASP A 95 11.47 -0.15 1.90
CA ASP A 95 10.97 1.18 2.28
C ASP A 95 9.87 1.70 1.32
N ALA A 96 9.37 2.91 1.59
CA ALA A 96 8.31 3.53 0.79
C ALA A 96 8.79 3.96 -0.61
N GLU A 97 10.11 4.09 -0.79
CA GLU A 97 10.76 4.36 -2.07
C GLU A 97 10.91 3.08 -2.91
N GLY A 98 10.69 1.91 -2.30
CA GLY A 98 10.85 0.60 -2.93
C GLY A 98 12.25 0.02 -2.80
N THR A 99 13.15 0.69 -2.08
CA THR A 99 14.52 0.24 -1.82
C THR A 99 14.52 -0.90 -0.81
N LYS A 100 15.24 -1.98 -1.14
CA LYS A 100 15.46 -3.09 -0.22
C LYS A 100 16.68 -2.81 0.66
N HIS A 101 16.50 -2.93 1.97
CA HIS A 101 17.55 -2.84 2.98
C HIS A 101 17.68 -4.20 3.64
N THR A 102 18.83 -4.85 3.44
CA THR A 102 19.19 -6.07 4.18
C THR A 102 20.06 -5.67 5.37
N LEU A 103 19.61 -6.02 6.57
CA LEU A 103 20.28 -5.71 7.82
C LEU A 103 20.63 -7.04 8.52
N ALA A 104 21.89 -7.20 8.89
CA ALA A 104 22.27 -8.32 9.75
C ALA A 104 21.62 -8.12 11.12
N LYS A 105 21.01 -9.16 11.67
CA LYS A 105 20.31 -9.08 12.97
C LYS A 105 21.23 -8.70 14.12
N THR A 106 22.53 -8.99 14.00
CA THR A 106 23.56 -8.57 14.95
C THR A 106 23.75 -7.06 15.00
N GLU A 107 23.48 -6.36 13.89
CA GLU A 107 23.55 -4.90 13.77
C GLU A 107 22.27 -4.20 14.26
N ILE A 108 21.19 -4.95 14.49
CA ILE A 108 19.91 -4.41 14.97
C ILE A 108 20.01 -4.17 16.48
N GLU A 109 19.79 -2.92 16.89
CA GLU A 109 19.68 -2.55 18.29
C GLU A 109 18.24 -2.64 18.77
N LYS A 110 17.30 -2.11 17.97
CA LYS A 110 15.87 -2.11 18.31
C LYS A 110 15.02 -2.31 17.06
N ARG A 111 13.98 -3.13 17.20
CA ARG A 111 12.92 -3.29 16.21
C ARG A 111 11.58 -2.98 16.88
N ALA A 112 10.76 -2.18 16.23
CA ALA A 112 9.41 -1.87 16.67
C ALA A 112 8.45 -1.94 15.49
N SER A 113 7.28 -2.54 15.71
CA SER A 113 6.15 -2.40 14.79
C SER A 113 5.65 -0.95 14.83
N SER A 114 5.25 -0.46 13.67
CA SER A 114 4.62 0.85 13.53
C SER A 114 3.12 0.67 13.42
N GLU A 115 2.36 1.51 14.12
CA GLU A 115 0.91 1.65 13.89
C GLU A 115 0.61 2.37 12.56
N LEU A 116 1.64 2.90 11.88
CA LEU A 116 1.51 3.60 10.60
C LEU A 116 1.72 2.66 9.42
N SER A 117 0.94 2.87 8.37
CA SER A 117 1.13 2.19 7.09
C SER A 117 2.28 2.82 6.28
N LEU A 118 2.83 2.04 5.33
CA LEU A 118 3.66 2.59 4.26
C LEU A 118 2.84 3.34 3.20
N MET A 119 1.54 3.07 3.12
CA MET A 119 0.65 3.84 2.27
C MET A 119 0.49 5.24 2.87
N PRO A 120 0.78 6.32 2.11
CA PRO A 120 0.72 7.69 2.63
C PRO A 120 -0.68 8.08 3.12
N GLU A 121 -0.73 8.81 4.24
CA GLU A 121 -1.95 9.48 4.69
C GLU A 121 -2.31 10.64 3.74
N GLY A 122 -3.60 10.99 3.66
CA GLY A 122 -4.04 12.18 2.92
C GLY A 122 -4.02 12.07 1.39
N LEU A 123 -3.83 10.88 0.81
CA LEU A 123 -3.84 10.66 -0.65
C LEU A 123 -5.11 11.21 -1.34
N HIS A 124 -6.24 11.16 -0.65
CA HIS A 124 -7.51 11.67 -1.16
C HIS A 124 -7.62 13.20 -1.16
N GLY A 125 -6.70 13.93 -0.49
CA GLY A 125 -6.80 15.38 -0.27
C GLY A 125 -6.74 16.23 -1.53
N GLY A 126 -6.14 15.71 -2.61
CA GLY A 126 -6.10 16.39 -3.92
C GLY A 126 -7.25 16.01 -4.86
N LEU A 127 -8.12 15.07 -4.48
CA LEU A 127 -9.19 14.57 -5.35
C LEU A 127 -10.49 15.32 -5.12
N SER A 128 -11.23 15.57 -6.20
CA SER A 128 -12.64 15.91 -6.06
C SER A 128 -13.43 14.70 -5.53
N MET A 129 -14.60 14.95 -4.96
CA MET A 129 -15.50 13.86 -4.53
C MET A 129 -15.87 12.91 -5.69
N ARG A 130 -15.89 13.41 -6.93
CA ARG A 130 -16.14 12.60 -8.12
C ARG A 130 -14.93 11.74 -8.46
N ASP A 131 -13.73 12.31 -8.47
CA ASP A 131 -12.50 11.57 -8.76
C ASP A 131 -12.26 10.47 -7.72
N PHE A 132 -12.52 10.77 -6.45
CA PHE A 132 -12.47 9.77 -5.40
C PHE A 132 -13.52 8.67 -5.63
N ALA A 133 -14.76 9.01 -5.95
CA ALA A 133 -15.79 8.01 -6.25
C ALA A 133 -15.44 7.14 -7.48
N ASP A 134 -14.83 7.74 -8.51
CA ASP A 134 -14.37 7.09 -9.72
C ASP A 134 -13.20 6.12 -9.41
N LEU A 135 -12.20 6.55 -8.63
CA LEU A 135 -11.12 5.70 -8.12
C LEU A 135 -11.66 4.48 -7.36
N ILE A 136 -12.59 4.69 -6.43
CA ILE A 136 -13.18 3.58 -5.68
C ILE A 136 -13.99 2.65 -6.60
N SER A 137 -14.69 3.18 -7.60
CA SER A 137 -15.36 2.34 -8.61
C SER A 137 -14.38 1.52 -9.44
N TYR A 138 -13.18 2.05 -9.74
CA TYR A 138 -12.14 1.27 -10.38
C TYR A 138 -11.67 0.12 -9.48
N LEU A 139 -11.31 0.38 -8.22
CA LEU A 139 -10.92 -0.67 -7.27
C LEU A 139 -12.01 -1.73 -7.06
N GLU A 140 -13.27 -1.30 -6.99
CA GLU A 140 -14.43 -2.17 -6.89
C GLU A 140 -14.63 -3.04 -8.15
N SER A 141 -14.20 -2.57 -9.32
CA SER A 141 -14.28 -3.33 -10.57
C SER A 141 -13.21 -4.42 -10.69
N LEU A 142 -12.12 -4.33 -9.92
CA LEU A 142 -11.02 -5.30 -9.90
C LEU A 142 -11.47 -6.58 -9.18
N LYS A 143 -12.18 -7.44 -9.92
CA LYS A 143 -12.73 -8.71 -9.45
C LYS A 143 -12.08 -9.87 -10.19
N ALA A 144 -11.98 -11.01 -9.52
CA ALA A 144 -11.59 -12.24 -10.20
C ALA A 144 -12.53 -12.51 -11.39
N PRO A 145 -12.03 -13.04 -12.52
CA PRO A 145 -12.88 -13.41 -13.64
C PRO A 145 -13.97 -14.38 -13.17
N LYS A 146 -15.22 -14.14 -13.58
CA LYS A 146 -16.31 -15.07 -13.32
C LYS A 146 -15.98 -16.36 -14.07
N LYS A 147 -15.78 -17.45 -13.33
CA LYS A 147 -15.71 -18.81 -13.90
C LYS A 147 -17.03 -19.18 -14.56
#